data_AF-A0A6A3YYA6-F1
#
_entry.id   AF-A0A6A3YYA6-F1
#
_cell.length_a   1.000
_cell.length_b   1.000
_cell.length_c   1.000
_cell.angle_alpha   90.00
_cell.angle_beta   90.00
_cell.angle_gamma   90.00
#
_symmetry.space_group_name_H-M   'P 1'
#
loop_
_entity.id
_entity.type
_entity.pdbx_description
1 polymer ?
#
loop_
_entity_poly.entity_id
_entity_poly.type
_entity_poly.pdbx_seq_one_letter_code
_entity_poly.pdbx_strand_id
1 'polypeptide(L)' 'MLLVDNAQSHKVPEEATPHVRVVKLPPNTTAAIQPMDQGVIATLKARVMDAKTEAIMQAYMHGEEDPHQIKLAQAL' A
#
# COMPACT_ATOMS: atom_id res chain seq x y z
N MET A 1 -3.77 -14.29 -18.97
CA MET A 1 -4.71 -14.27 -17.82
C MET A 1 -4.43 -13.01 -17.02
N LEU A 2 -5.46 -12.31 -16.58
CA LEU A 2 -5.37 -11.08 -15.80
C LEU A 2 -6.16 -11.26 -14.49
N LEU A 3 -5.49 -11.14 -13.35
CA LEU A 3 -6.10 -11.19 -12.02
C LEU A 3 -6.35 -9.77 -11.54
N VAL A 4 -7.59 -9.48 -11.13
CA VAL A 4 -8.00 -8.16 -10.64
C VAL A 4 -8.81 -8.28 -9.37
N ASP A 5 -8.74 -7.26 -8.52
CA ASP A 5 -9.62 -7.14 -7.36
C ASP A 5 -11.07 -6.78 -7.77
N ASN A 6 -11.92 -6.59 -6.75
CA ASN A 6 -13.33 -6.23 -6.94
C ASN A 6 -13.59 -4.72 -7.01
N ALA A 7 -12.60 -3.89 -7.33
CA ALA A 7 -12.84 -2.46 -7.49
C ALA A 7 -13.95 -2.19 -8.52
N GLN A 8 -14.83 -1.24 -8.23
CA GLN A 8 -15.94 -0.86 -9.12
C GLN A 8 -15.46 -0.34 -10.49
N SER A 9 -14.23 0.17 -10.54
CA SER A 9 -13.55 0.57 -11.78
C SER A 9 -13.15 -0.60 -12.67
N HIS A 10 -12.99 -1.82 -12.12
CA HIS A 10 -12.65 -3.04 -12.88
C HIS A 10 -13.90 -3.65 -13.54
N LYS A 11 -14.42 -2.92 -14.52
CA LYS A 11 -15.48 -3.37 -15.41
C LYS A 11 -14.89 -4.33 -16.44
N VAL A 12 -15.49 -5.50 -16.59
CA VAL A 12 -15.14 -6.45 -17.66
C VAL A 12 -16.06 -6.12 -18.83
N PRO A 13 -15.53 -5.71 -20.00
CA PRO A 13 -16.35 -5.45 -21.19
C PRO A 13 -17.14 -6.70 -21.59
N GLU A 14 -18.36 -6.53 -22.11
CA GLU A 14 -19.14 -7.65 -22.67
C GLU A 14 -18.41 -8.33 -23.84
N GLU A 15 -17.71 -7.53 -24.66
CA GLU A 15 -16.81 -8.02 -25.70
C GLU A 15 -15.46 -8.36 -25.07
N ALA A 16 -15.32 -9.61 -24.62
CA ALA A 16 -14.09 -10.09 -24.01
C ALA A 16 -12.91 -10.00 -24.99
N THR A 17 -11.78 -9.46 -24.54
CA THR A 17 -10.51 -9.56 -25.27
C THR A 17 -10.19 -11.03 -25.55
N PRO A 18 -10.14 -11.49 -26.82
CA PRO A 18 -10.20 -12.92 -27.16
C PRO A 18 -9.01 -13.74 -26.62
N HIS A 19 -7.92 -13.06 -26.26
CA HIS A 19 -6.70 -13.70 -25.77
C HIS A 19 -6.42 -13.45 -24.28
N VAL A 20 -7.29 -12.74 -23.57
CA VAL A 20 -7.08 -12.41 -22.15
C VAL A 20 -8.30 -12.82 -21.34
N ARG A 21 -8.12 -13.88 -20.54
CA ARG A 21 -9.05 -14.25 -19.48
C ARG A 21 -8.86 -13.34 -18.27
N VAL A 22 -9.86 -12.53 -17.95
CA VAL A 22 -9.91 -11.73 -16.72
C VAL A 22 -10.57 -12.56 -15.60
N VAL A 23 -9.96 -12.57 -14.42
CA VAL A 23 -10.44 -13.28 -13.23
C VAL A 23 -10.52 -12.30 -12.07
N LYS A 24 -11.71 -12.16 -11.49
CA LYS A 24 -11.90 -11.41 -10.25
C LYS A 24 -11.57 -12.28 -9.06
N LEU A 25 -10.85 -11.71 -8.09
CA LEU A 25 -10.61 -12.36 -6.80
C LEU A 25 -11.91 -12.50 -6.01
N PRO A 26 -12.03 -13.44 -5.07
CA PRO A 26 -13.10 -13.41 -4.08
C PRO A 26 -13.10 -12.09 -3.28
N PRO A 27 -14.26 -11.60 -2.84
CA PRO A 27 -14.34 -10.38 -2.04
C PRO A 27 -13.40 -10.41 -0.83
N ASN A 28 -12.77 -9.28 -0.51
CA ASN A 28 -11.87 -9.10 0.65
C ASN A 28 -10.64 -10.01 0.69
N THR A 29 -10.25 -10.64 -0.42
CA THR A 29 -9.05 -11.49 -0.47
C THR A 29 -7.83 -10.84 -1.09
N THR A 30 -7.95 -9.63 -1.64
CA THR A 30 -6.87 -8.94 -2.40
C THR A 30 -5.52 -8.99 -1.70
N ALA A 31 -5.44 -8.56 -0.43
CA ALA A 31 -4.18 -8.59 0.32
C ALA A 31 -3.62 -10.00 0.56
N ALA A 32 -4.49 -11.01 0.61
CA ALA A 32 -4.15 -12.38 0.95
C ALA A 32 -3.79 -13.27 -0.26
N ILE A 33 -4.22 -12.92 -1.46
CA ILE A 33 -3.98 -13.76 -2.64
C ILE A 33 -3.51 -12.99 -3.87
N GLN A 34 -3.60 -11.66 -3.89
CA GLN A 34 -3.12 -10.88 -5.04
C GLN A 34 -1.59 -10.78 -4.97
N PRO A 35 -0.85 -11.29 -5.97
CA PRO A 35 0.62 -11.25 -5.95
C PRO A 35 1.19 -9.82 -5.90
N MET A 36 0.45 -8.85 -6.46
CA MET A 36 0.86 -7.44 -6.44
C MET A 36 0.90 -6.87 -5.02
N ASP A 37 -0.08 -7.20 -4.17
CA ASP A 37 -0.10 -6.75 -2.78
C ASP A 37 1.01 -7.41 -1.95
N GLN A 38 1.16 -8.72 -2.09
CA GLN A 38 2.11 -9.50 -1.28
C GLN A 38 3.56 -9.30 -1.68
N GLY A 39 3.82 -9.10 -2.96
CA GLY A 39 5.17 -8.92 -3.47
C GLY A 39 5.52 -7.43 -3.59
N VAL A 40 5.01 -6.82 -4.65
CA VAL A 40 5.46 -5.49 -5.10
C VAL A 40 5.11 -4.40 -4.09
N ILE A 41 3.85 -4.32 -3.67
CA ILE A 41 3.37 -3.26 -2.77
C ILE A 41 3.98 -3.43 -1.38
N ALA A 42 4.02 -4.64 -0.83
CA ALA A 42 4.64 -4.91 0.46
C ALA A 42 6.12 -4.51 0.48
N THR A 43 6.87 -4.89 -0.56
CA THR A 43 8.29 -4.53 -0.67
C THR A 43 8.49 -3.02 -0.78
N LEU A 44 7.67 -2.34 -1.58
CA LEU A 44 7.75 -0.89 -1.73
C LEU A 44 7.43 -0.17 -0.40
N LYS A 45 6.39 -0.60 0.30
CA LYS A 45 6.03 -0.05 1.62
C LYS A 45 7.17 -0.22 2.63
N ALA A 46 7.79 -1.40 2.68
CA ALA A 46 8.94 -1.66 3.55
C ALA A 46 10.10 -0.68 3.27
N ARG A 47 10.49 -0.53 2.00
CA ARG A 47 11.57 0.40 1.61
C ARG A 47 11.27 1.87 1.95
N VAL A 48 10.03 2.29 1.74
CA VAL A 48 9.60 3.66 2.09
C VAL A 48 9.61 3.85 3.60
N MET A 49 9.21 2.83 4.37
CA MET A 49 9.28 2.88 5.83
C MET A 49 10.72 2.93 6.32
N ASP A 50 11.61 2.10 5.79
CA ASP A 50 13.04 2.09 6.16
C ASP A 50 13.68 3.47 5.92
N ALA A 51 13.45 4.06 4.74
CA ALA A 51 13.97 5.38 4.40
C ALA A 51 13.41 6.49 5.31
N LYS A 52 12.12 6.40 5.69
CA LYS A 52 11.51 7.34 6.64
C LYS A 52 12.10 7.18 8.04
N THR A 53 12.27 5.94 8.49
CA THR A 53 12.86 5.63 9.80
C THR A 53 14.29 6.17 9.87
N GLU A 54 15.09 5.98 8.82
CA GLU A 54 16.44 6.55 8.75
C GLU A 54 16.42 8.08 8.81
N ALA A 55 15.58 8.74 8.02
CA ALA A 55 15.46 10.20 8.04
C ALA A 55 15.06 10.74 9.42
N ILE A 56 14.11 10.09 10.10
CA ILE A 56 13.67 10.47 11.46
C ILE A 56 14.81 10.27 12.46
N MET A 57 15.54 9.15 12.39
CA MET A 57 16.70 8.91 13.26
C MET A 57 17.78 9.97 13.05
N GLN A 58 18.06 10.36 11.80
CA GLN A 58 19.02 11.42 11.51
C GLN A 58 18.57 12.75 12.11
N ALA A 59 17.31 13.16 11.90
CA ALA A 59 16.76 14.38 12.49
C ALA A 59 16.89 14.40 14.02
N TYR A 60 16.55 13.28 14.68
CA TYR A 60 16.71 13.11 16.13
C TYR A 60 18.17 13.26 16.58
N MET A 61 19.11 12.63 15.88
CA MET A 61 20.55 12.72 16.18
C MET A 61 21.10 14.16 16.04
N HIS A 62 20.50 14.97 15.17
CA HIS A 62 20.84 16.38 14.98
C HIS A 62 20.08 17.33 15.94
N GLY A 63 19.23 16.78 16.81
CA GLY A 63 18.47 17.57 17.78
C GLY A 63 17.29 18.34 17.18
N GLU A 64 16.80 17.94 16.00
CA GLU A 64 15.60 18.51 15.41
C GLU A 64 14.35 18.05 16.19
N GLU A 65 13.40 18.96 16.43
CA GLU A 65 12.12 18.59 17.05
C GLU A 65 11.32 17.67 16.10
N ASP A 66 10.83 16.56 16.63
CA ASP A 66 9.97 15.66 15.87
C ASP A 66 8.65 16.37 15.50
N PRO A 67 8.34 16.57 14.20
CA PRO A 67 7.11 17.23 13.75
C PRO A 67 5.84 16.41 14.07
N HIS A 68 5.98 15.15 14.50
CA HIS A 68 4.88 14.28 14.94
C HIS A 68 4.71 14.21 16.46
N GLN A 69 5.48 14.95 17.26
CA GLN A 69 5.15 15.13 18.67
C GLN A 69 3.82 15.89 18.81
N ILE A 70 2.73 15.14 18.97
CA ILE A 70 1.49 15.69 19.53
C ILE A 70 1.83 16.12 20.95
N LYS A 71 2.03 17.43 21.16
CA LYS A 71 2.22 18.01 22.49
C LYS A 71 0.97 17.72 23.32
N LEU A 72 1.02 16.69 24.17
CA LEU A 72 -0.04 16.35 25.14
C LEU A 72 -0.15 17.39 26.28
N ALA A 73 0.46 18.58 26.13
CA ALA A 73 0.71 19.53 27.21
C ALA A 73 -0.24 20.73 27.25
N GLN A 74 -1.46 20.63 26.73
CA GLN A 74 -2.46 21.71 26.80
C GLN A 74 -3.89 21.25 27.14
N ALA A 75 -4.02 20.20 27.97
CA ALA A 75 -5.32 19.73 28.47
C ALA A 75 -5.32 19.47 29.99
N LEU A 76 -4.65 20.35 30.75
CA LEU A 76 -4.86 20.58 32.19
C LEU A 76 -5.08 22.08 32.40
#